data_AF-A0A967WLQ5-F1
#
_entry.id   AF-A0A967WLQ5-F1
#
_cell.length_a   1.000
_cell.length_b   1.000
_cell.length_c   1.000
_cell.angle_alpha   90.00
_cell.angle_beta   90.00
_cell.angle_gamma   90.00
#
_symmetry.space_group_name_H-M   'P 1'
#
loop_
_entity.id
_entity.type
_entity.pdbx_description
1 polymer ?
#
loop_
_entity_poly.entity_id
_entity_poly.type
_entity_poly.pdbx_seq_one_letter_code
_entity_poly.pdbx_strand_id
1 'polypeptide(L)'
;NVTVTVQNLESAPYTMDTRVEILDPYKQLVHQADYSSPLDSEGSAVLTTSYALPVDAARGYFSVVAETHYEGALRARETTRFWVPFPELELTALEPATYL
;
A
#
# COMPACT_ATOMS: atom_id res chain seq x y z
N ASN A 1 -6.80 2.83 0.13
CA ASN A 1 -5.96 3.84 -0.55
C ASN A 1 -4.70 4.04 0.26
N VAL A 2 -3.54 4.07 -0.40
CA VAL A 2 -2.26 4.41 0.21
C VAL A 2 -1.82 5.75 -0.36
N THR A 3 -1.44 6.67 0.53
CA THR A 3 -0.90 7.98 0.17
C THR A 3 0.61 7.95 0.36
N VAL A 4 1.35 8.33 -0.68
CA VAL A 4 2.80 8.47 -0.64
C VAL A 4 3.14 9.93 -0.87
N THR A 5 3.86 10.53 0.08
CA THR A 5 4.39 11.88 -0.06
C THR A 5 5.85 11.79 -0.44
N VAL A 6 6.20 12.39 -1.56
CA VAL A 6 7.58 12.52 -2.05
C VAL A 6 8.04 13.94 -1.73
N GLN A 7 9.22 14.06 -1.12
CA GLN A 7 9.85 15.34 -0.84
C GLN A 7 11.28 15.32 -1.35
N ASN A 8 11.64 16.34 -2.11
CA ASN A 8 13.00 16.56 -2.54
C ASN A 8 13.71 17.49 -1.55
N LEU A 9 14.68 16.94 -0.82
CA LEU A 9 15.50 17.70 0.13
C LEU A 9 16.77 18.29 -0.52
N GLU A 10 16.99 18.02 -1.81
CA GLU A 10 18.14 18.48 -2.59
C GLU A 10 17.69 19.45 -3.69
N SER A 11 18.62 20.23 -4.26
CA SER A 11 18.37 21.03 -5.47
C SER A 11 18.35 20.17 -6.74
N ALA A 12 17.64 19.03 -6.71
CA ALA A 12 17.41 18.15 -7.87
C ALA A 12 16.19 18.64 -8.69
N PRO A 13 16.05 18.24 -9.97
CA PRO A 13 14.96 18.65 -10.86
C PRO A 13 13.56 18.38 -10.33
N TYR A 14 12.60 19.04 -10.99
CA TYR A 14 11.17 19.03 -10.70
C TYR A 14 10.44 17.70 -10.94
N THR A 15 11.13 16.57 -11.17
CA THR A 15 10.49 15.27 -11.40
C THR A 15 11.29 14.14 -10.77
N MET A 16 10.62 13.23 -10.05
CA MET A 16 11.20 11.99 -9.51
C MET A 16 10.35 10.78 -9.88
N ASP A 17 10.99 9.64 -10.14
CA ASP A 17 10.26 8.41 -10.41
C ASP A 17 10.02 7.66 -9.09
N THR A 18 8.78 7.23 -8.85
CA THR A 18 8.41 6.53 -7.62
C THR A 18 7.76 5.20 -7.97
N ARG A 19 8.31 4.11 -7.43
CA ARG A 19 7.71 2.77 -7.49
C ARG A 19 7.05 2.46 -6.16
N VAL A 20 5.82 1.97 -6.22
CA VAL A 20 5.10 1.43 -5.05
C VAL A 20 4.78 -0.03 -5.29
N GLU A 21 5.21 -0.87 -4.35
CA GLU A 21 4.99 -2.32 -4.35
C GLU A 21 4.16 -2.72 -3.13
N ILE A 22 3.21 -3.62 -3.32
CA ILE A 22 2.47 -4.26 -2.23
C ILE A 22 2.82 -5.74 -2.23
N LEU A 23 3.31 -6.20 -1.08
CA LEU A 23 3.70 -7.57 -0.81
C LEU A 23 2.66 -8.21 0.11
N ASP A 24 2.30 -9.45 -0.17
CA ASP A 24 1.44 -10.25 0.68
C ASP A 24 2.18 -10.71 1.97
N PRO A 25 1.48 -11.40 2.89
CA PRO A 25 2.08 -11.90 4.13
C PRO A 25 3.23 -12.90 3.91
N TYR A 26 3.30 -13.54 2.74
CA TYR A 26 4.36 -14.46 2.33
C TYR A 26 5.48 -13.76 1.56
N LYS A 27 5.47 -12.42 1.49
CA LYS A 27 6.44 -11.57 0.78
C LYS A 27 6.40 -11.75 -0.74
N GLN A 28 5.26 -12.17 -1.30
CA GLN A 28 5.04 -12.21 -2.74
C GLN A 28 4.48 -10.87 -3.23
N LEU A 29 4.96 -10.41 -4.38
CA LEU A 29 4.46 -9.18 -5.01
C LEU A 29 3.04 -9.41 -5.55
N VAL A 30 2.09 -8.65 -5.03
CA VAL A 30 0.67 -8.71 -5.44
C VAL A 30 0.22 -7.46 -6.19
N HIS A 31 0.96 -6.36 -6.07
CA HIS A 31 0.68 -5.13 -6.81
C HIS A 31 1.95 -4.31 -6.99
N GLN A 32 2.10 -3.68 -8.15
CA GLN A 32 3.15 -2.71 -8.44
C GLN A 32 2.53 -1.54 -9.22
N ALA A 33 2.92 -0.33 -8.86
CA ALA A 33 2.60 0.88 -9.59
C ALA A 33 3.84 1.77 -9.71
N ASP A 34 4.15 2.22 -10.91
CA ASP A 34 5.24 3.14 -11.20
C ASP A 34 4.66 4.51 -11.57
N TYR A 35 5.19 5.56 -10.96
CA TYR A 35 4.78 6.95 -11.15
C TYR A 35 5.96 7.79 -11.58
N SER A 36 5.73 8.72 -12.50
CA SER A 36 6.63 9.86 -12.67
C SER A 36 5.98 11.06 -11.99
N SER A 37 6.63 11.56 -10.94
CA SER A 37 6.06 12.48 -9.97
C SER A 37 6.61 13.88 -10.23
N PRO A 38 5.85 14.77 -10.90
CA PRO A 38 6.21 16.17 -10.97
C PRO A 38 6.12 16.77 -9.56
N LEU A 39 7.23 17.33 -9.12
CA LEU A 39 7.35 18.07 -7.87
C LEU A 39 6.83 19.49 -8.08
N ASP A 40 6.06 19.98 -7.13
CA ASP A 40 5.61 21.37 -7.09
C ASP A 40 6.77 22.34 -6.81
N SER A 41 6.46 23.63 -6.68
CA SER A 41 7.44 24.68 -6.39
C SER A 41 8.13 24.53 -5.03
N GLU A 42 7.58 23.72 -4.12
CA GLU A 42 8.16 23.41 -2.81
C GLU A 42 8.98 22.11 -2.85
N GLY A 43 9.10 21.47 -4.00
CA GLY A 43 9.84 20.22 -4.17
C GLY A 43 9.06 19.00 -3.67
N SER A 44 7.73 19.08 -3.61
CA SER A 44 6.89 18.02 -3.06
C SER A 44 5.90 17.46 -4.09
N ALA A 45 5.54 16.19 -3.94
CA ALA A 45 4.45 15.58 -4.70
C ALA A 45 3.69 14.59 -3.82
N VAL A 46 2.38 14.51 -4.04
CA VAL A 46 1.52 13.52 -3.38
C VAL A 46 0.98 12.55 -4.42
N LEU A 47 1.28 11.27 -4.21
CA LEU A 47 0.80 10.19 -5.05
C LEU A 47 -0.23 9.38 -4.26
N THR A 48 -1.29 8.99 -4.95
CA THR A 48 -2.28 8.08 -4.38
C THR A 48 -2.33 6.82 -5.22
N THR A 49 -2.11 5.68 -4.57
CA THR A 49 -2.30 4.37 -5.17
C THR A 49 -3.45 3.63 -4.50
N SER A 50 -4.15 2.83 -5.28
CA SER A 50 -5.27 2.01 -4.83
C SER A 50 -5.05 0.58 -5.26
N TYR A 51 -5.13 -0.33 -4.30
CA TYR A 51 -5.14 -1.77 -4.52
C TYR A 51 -6.43 -2.33 -3.97
N ALA A 52 -7.16 -3.07 -4.81
CA ALA A 52 -8.35 -3.80 -4.42
C ALA A 52 -7.91 -5.19 -3.93
N LEU A 53 -8.19 -5.49 -2.65
CA LEU A 53 -7.93 -6.81 -2.10
C LEU A 53 -8.88 -7.84 -2.74
N PRO A 54 -8.36 -8.92 -3.35
CA PRO A 54 -9.21 -9.99 -3.84
C PRO A 54 -9.85 -10.76 -2.67
N VAL A 55 -10.98 -11.41 -2.93
CA VAL A 55 -11.77 -12.13 -1.90
C VAL A 55 -10.99 -13.29 -1.28
N ASP A 56 -10.09 -13.90 -2.05
CA ASP A 56 -9.20 -14.99 -1.67
C ASP A 56 -7.79 -14.52 -1.27
N ALA A 57 -7.61 -13.23 -0.99
CA ALA A 57 -6.32 -12.69 -0.54
C ALA A 57 -5.77 -13.46 0.68
N ALA A 58 -4.45 -13.69 0.66
CA ALA A 58 -3.74 -14.25 1.79
C ALA A 58 -4.00 -13.41 3.05
N ARG A 59 -4.25 -14.07 4.18
CA ARG A 59 -4.54 -13.39 5.44
C ARG A 59 -3.24 -13.06 6.15
N GLY A 60 -3.14 -11.87 6.74
CA GLY A 60 -1.91 -11.47 7.40
C GLY A 60 -1.59 -9.98 7.29
N TYR A 61 -0.33 -9.66 7.64
CA TYR A 61 0.24 -8.34 7.40
C TYR A 61 0.77 -8.24 5.97
N PHE A 62 0.13 -7.41 5.16
CA PHE A 62 0.68 -6.97 3.88
C PHE A 62 1.69 -5.86 4.14
N SER A 63 2.72 -5.79 3.31
CA SER A 63 3.73 -4.74 3.36
C SER A 63 3.58 -3.85 2.13
N VAL A 64 3.69 -2.53 2.30
CA VAL A 64 3.74 -1.57 1.20
C VAL A 64 5.13 -0.96 1.22
N VAL A 65 5.85 -1.08 0.11
CA VAL A 65 7.18 -0.54 -0.09
C VAL A 65 7.07 0.57 -1.12
N ALA A 66 7.62 1.75 -0.82
CA ALA A 66 7.74 2.84 -1.78
C ALA A 66 9.22 3.17 -1.96
N GLU A 67 9.67 3.25 -3.20
CA GLU A 67 11.03 3.62 -3.57
C GLU A 67 10.98 4.80 -4.53
N THR A 68 11.78 5.82 -4.25
CA THR A 68 11.93 6.98 -5.14
C THR A 68 13.32 6.97 -5.75
N HIS A 69 13.37 7.15 -7.06
CA HIS A 69 14.55 7.14 -7.90
C HIS A 69 14.70 8.48 -8.61
N TYR A 70 15.96 8.87 -8.81
CA TYR A 70 16.32 10.03 -9.61
C TYR A 70 17.48 9.65 -10.53
N GLU A 71 17.30 9.84 -11.84
CA GLU A 71 18.25 9.38 -12.88
C GLU A 71 18.62 7.89 -12.74
N GLY A 72 17.66 7.06 -12.33
CA GLY A 72 17.84 5.62 -12.11
C GLY A 72 18.56 5.25 -10.80
N ALA A 73 18.97 6.23 -9.98
CA ALA A 73 19.56 5.99 -8.68
C ALA A 73 18.51 6.07 -7.56
N LEU A 74 18.51 5.08 -6.65
CA LEU A 74 17.64 5.07 -5.47
C LEU A 74 17.98 6.23 -4.54
N ARG A 75 16.99 7.05 -4.20
CA ARG A 75 17.13 8.23 -3.31
C ARG A 75 16.50 8.01 -1.95
N ALA A 76 15.32 7.39 -1.92
CA ALA A 76 14.60 7.13 -0.69
C ALA A 76 13.84 5.81 -0.79
N ARG A 77 13.67 5.16 0.35
CA ARG A 77 12.86 3.95 0.49
C ARG A 77 12.12 4.00 1.81
N GLU A 78 10.82 3.76 1.77
CA GLU A 78 9.98 3.62 2.94
C GLU A 78 9.16 2.34 2.90
N THR A 79 8.82 1.84 4.08
CA THR A 79 8.03 0.61 4.20
C THR A 79 7.01 0.74 5.33
N THR A 80 5.75 0.45 5.00
CA THR A 80 4.65 0.37 5.96
C THR A 80 3.91 -0.96 5.83
N ARG A 81 2.92 -1.20 6.70
CA ARG A 81 2.14 -2.44 6.70
C ARG A 81 0.68 -2.20 7.08
N PHE A 82 -0.20 -3.07 6.59
CA PHE A 82 -1.60 -3.12 7.00
C PHE A 82 -2.04 -4.56 7.24
N TRP A 83 -3.02 -4.75 8.12
CA TRP A 83 -3.55 -6.07 8.50
C TRP A 83 -4.83 -6.39 7.72
N VAL A 84 -4.89 -7.59 7.14
CA VAL A 84 -6.12 -8.14 6.54
C VAL A 84 -6.72 -9.14 7.54
N PRO A 85 -7.93 -8.87 8.09
CA PRO A 85 -8.51 -9.67 9.17
C PRO A 85 -9.08 -11.02 8.69
N PHE A 86 -9.42 -11.86 9.67
CA PHE A 86 -10.25 -13.04 9.45
C PHE A 86 -11.73 -12.61 9.34
N PRO A 87 -12.54 -13.20 8.43
CA PRO A 87 -13.98 -13.13 8.59
C PRO A 87 -14.36 -13.92 9.85
N GLU A 88 -14.88 -13.22 10.86
CA GLU A 88 -15.46 -13.83 12.05
C GLU A 88 -16.94 -14.11 11.77
N LEU A 89 -17.32 -15.39 11.77
CA LEU A 89 -18.72 -15.80 11.72
C LEU A 89 -19.15 -16.09 13.16
N GLU A 90 -19.87 -15.16 13.77
CA GLU A 90 -20.47 -15.39 15.09
C GLU A 90 -21.81 -16.11 14.91
N LEU A 91 -21.91 -17.30 15.48
CA LEU A 91 -23.15 -18.07 15.50
C LEU A 91 -23.82 -17.88 16.86
N THR A 92 -24.91 -17.13 16.90
CA THR A 92 -25.78 -17.09 18.07
C THR A 92 -26.62 -18.38 18.11
N ALA A 93 -26.48 -19.17 19.16
CA ALA A 93 -27.35 -20.32 19.37
C ALA A 93 -28.79 -19.84 19.54
N LEU A 94 -29.71 -20.35 18.71
CA LEU A 94 -31.13 -20.18 18.93
C LEU A 94 -31.59 -21.17 19.99
N GLU A 95 -32.38 -20.71 20.96
CA GLU A 95 -33.09 -21.64 21.84
C GLU A 95 -33.96 -22.57 20.97
N PRO A 96 -33.96 -23.89 21.21
CA PRO A 96 -34.82 -24.80 20.47
C PRO A 96 -36.27 -24.34 20.65
N ALA A 97 -36.97 -24.11 19.54
CA ALA A 97 -38.39 -23.79 19.56
C ALA A 97 -39.10 -24.88 20.37
N THR A 98 -39.65 -24.50 21.52
CA THR A 98 -40.51 -25.36 22.32
C THR A 98 -41.79 -25.58 21.54
N TYR A 99 -41.84 -26.69 20.79
CA TYR A 99 -43.08 -27.17 20.21
C TYR A 99 -43.98 -27.66 21.37
N LEU A 100 -45.02 -26.88 21.66
CA LEU A 100 -46.14 -27.26 22.54
C LEU A 100 -47.03 -28.33 21.88
#